data_AF-A0A8B8S4R7-F1
#
_entry.id   AF-A0A8B8S4R7-F1
#
_cell.length_a   1.000
_cell.length_b   1.000
_cell.length_c   1.000
_cell.angle_alpha   90.00
_cell.angle_beta   90.00
_cell.angle_gamma   90.00
#
_symmetry.space_group_name_H-M   'P 1'
#
loop_
_entity.id
_entity.type
_entity.pdbx_description
1 polymer ?
#
loop_
_entity_poly.entity_id
_entity_poly.type
_entity_poly.pdbx_seq_one_letter_code
_entity_poly.pdbx_strand_id
1 'polypeptide(L)'
;MEPSCGGLPGLEATRPHVKPKATCSAAAPLEERRFHVLVGVTGSVAALKLPLLVSRLLDIPGLEVAVVTTERAKHFYSPQDVPVTLYSDADEWELWKCRSDPVLHIDLRRWADLMLVAPLDANTLGKVASGICDNLLTCVIRAWDRSKPLLFCPAMNTAMWEHPITEQQVGQLKAFGYVEVPCVAKKLVCGDQGTAFRKSRSWRSLAFGTSAPWWGTQVPRRVREAWELARP
;
A
#
# COMPACT_ATOMS: atom_id res chain seq x y z
N MET A 1 49.31 -11.41 -72.50
CA MET A 1 48.09 -10.58 -72.39
C MET A 1 48.47 -9.31 -71.67
N GLU A 2 48.86 -8.31 -72.46
CA GLU A 2 48.70 -6.88 -72.14
C GLU A 2 47.25 -6.51 -72.57
N PRO A 3 46.59 -5.48 -71.99
CA PRO A 3 47.17 -4.14 -71.88
C PRO A 3 47.07 -3.46 -70.51
N SER A 4 48.10 -2.68 -70.22
CA SER A 4 48.00 -1.50 -69.36
C SER A 4 47.25 -0.36 -70.05
N CYS A 5 46.54 0.47 -69.29
CA CYS A 5 46.14 1.80 -69.73
C CYS A 5 46.23 2.75 -68.53
N GLY A 6 47.11 3.74 -68.62
CA GLY A 6 47.35 4.75 -67.59
C GLY A 6 46.30 5.86 -67.57
N GLY A 7 46.37 6.69 -66.53
CA GLY A 7 45.57 7.92 -66.43
C GLY A 7 45.65 8.57 -65.04
N LEU A 8 46.16 9.80 -65.02
CA LEU A 8 46.45 10.69 -63.89
C LEU A 8 45.17 11.32 -63.25
N PRO A 9 45.29 12.16 -62.18
CA PRO A 9 44.31 12.29 -61.11
C PRO A 9 43.31 13.43 -61.31
N GLY A 10 42.21 13.37 -60.54
CA GLY A 10 41.36 14.50 -60.22
C GLY A 10 39.94 14.40 -60.75
N LEU A 11 38.98 14.16 -59.86
CA LEU A 11 37.84 15.05 -59.69
C LEU A 11 37.09 14.71 -58.39
N GLU A 12 36.99 15.71 -57.53
CA GLU A 12 36.29 15.71 -56.26
C GLU A 12 34.80 15.42 -56.47
N ALA A 13 34.33 14.23 -56.07
CA ALA A 13 32.90 13.97 -55.97
C ALA A 13 32.40 14.55 -54.64
N THR A 14 31.80 15.74 -54.73
CA THR A 14 31.10 16.40 -53.63
C THR A 14 30.04 15.47 -53.02
N ARG A 15 30.33 14.95 -51.82
CA ARG A 15 29.31 14.29 -50.98
C ARG A 15 28.31 15.35 -50.54
N PRO A 16 26.98 15.19 -50.73
CA PRO A 16 26.04 16.05 -50.04
C PRO A 16 26.18 15.77 -48.54
N HIS A 17 26.62 16.78 -47.79
CA HIS A 17 26.55 16.80 -46.33
C HIS A 17 25.08 16.69 -45.91
N VAL A 18 24.63 15.48 -45.62
CA VAL A 18 23.40 15.25 -44.87
C VAL A 18 23.67 15.72 -43.45
N LYS A 19 23.20 16.93 -43.11
CA LYS A 19 23.13 17.39 -41.73
C LYS A 19 22.30 16.38 -40.93
N PRO A 20 22.74 15.90 -39.75
CA PRO A 20 21.86 15.17 -38.87
C PRO A 20 20.74 16.13 -38.48
N LYS A 21 19.53 15.88 -38.97
CA LYS A 21 18.33 16.56 -38.51
C LYS A 21 18.17 16.11 -37.06
N ALA A 22 18.52 16.99 -36.12
CA ALA A 22 18.23 16.80 -34.70
C ALA A 22 16.71 16.69 -34.57
N THR A 23 16.21 15.46 -34.59
CA THR A 23 14.87 15.17 -34.13
C THR A 23 14.93 15.31 -32.62
N CYS A 24 14.51 16.46 -32.11
CA CYS A 24 14.10 16.58 -30.73
C CYS A 24 13.03 15.50 -30.51
N SER A 25 13.43 14.37 -29.91
CA SER A 25 12.46 13.46 -29.31
C SER A 25 11.72 14.30 -28.30
N ALA A 26 10.44 14.56 -28.56
CA ALA A 26 9.56 15.12 -27.54
C ALA A 26 9.76 14.27 -26.28
N ALA A 27 10.17 14.92 -25.18
CA ALA A 27 10.24 14.27 -23.90
C ALA A 27 8.87 13.63 -23.66
N ALA A 28 8.86 12.32 -23.37
CA ALA A 28 7.68 11.68 -22.85
C ALA A 28 7.12 12.55 -21.71
N PRO A 29 5.79 12.73 -21.61
CA PRO A 29 5.23 13.47 -20.48
C PRO A 29 5.85 12.90 -19.22
N LEU A 30 6.35 13.78 -18.35
CA LEU A 30 6.81 13.40 -17.01
C LEU A 30 5.62 12.68 -16.37
N GLU A 31 5.64 11.34 -16.38
CA GLU A 31 4.65 10.54 -15.67
C GLU A 31 4.70 11.01 -14.23
N GLU A 32 3.68 11.76 -13.81
CA GLU A 32 3.54 12.15 -12.42
C GLU A 32 3.60 10.88 -11.61
N ARG A 33 4.66 10.73 -10.80
CA ARG A 33 4.88 9.50 -10.05
C ARG A 33 3.71 9.32 -9.10
N ARG A 34 2.83 8.37 -9.43
CA ARG A 34 1.70 8.00 -8.57
C ARG A 34 2.23 7.34 -7.31
N PHE A 35 1.62 7.68 -6.19
CA PHE A 35 1.93 7.09 -4.89
C PHE A 35 0.97 5.93 -4.65
N HIS A 36 1.52 4.71 -4.55
CA HIS A 36 0.72 3.49 -4.46
C HIS A 36 0.43 3.11 -3.00
N VAL A 37 -0.84 2.96 -2.66
CA VAL A 37 -1.31 2.53 -1.33
C VAL A 37 -1.97 1.17 -1.43
N LEU A 38 -1.42 0.21 -0.69
CA LEU A 38 -2.02 -1.11 -0.53
C LEU A 38 -2.81 -1.18 0.76
N VAL A 39 -4.12 -1.36 0.66
CA VAL A 39 -5.04 -1.46 1.80
C VAL A 39 -5.29 -2.92 2.13
N GLY A 40 -4.82 -3.37 3.29
CA GLY A 40 -5.11 -4.69 3.84
C GLY A 40 -6.39 -4.68 4.69
N VAL A 41 -7.28 -5.64 4.48
CA VAL A 41 -8.59 -5.70 5.15
C VAL A 41 -8.79 -7.09 5.76
N THR A 42 -9.09 -7.12 7.07
CA THR A 42 -9.28 -8.38 7.80
C THR A 42 -10.73 -8.54 8.30
N GLY A 43 -11.04 -9.70 8.89
CA GLY A 43 -12.37 -10.10 9.36
C GLY A 43 -12.81 -9.40 10.65
N SER A 44 -13.17 -8.12 10.55
CA SER A 44 -13.78 -7.34 11.62
C SER A 44 -15.04 -6.64 11.13
N VAL A 45 -16.02 -6.41 12.01
CA VAL A 45 -17.25 -5.64 11.69
C VAL A 45 -16.91 -4.26 11.12
N ALA A 46 -15.76 -3.69 11.49
CA ALA A 46 -15.29 -2.41 10.95
C ALA A 46 -15.04 -2.44 9.43
N ALA A 47 -14.90 -3.62 8.80
CA ALA A 47 -14.71 -3.78 7.36
C ALA A 47 -15.93 -3.31 6.54
N LEU A 48 -17.12 -3.17 7.15
CA LEU A 48 -18.28 -2.48 6.55
C LEU A 48 -17.94 -1.07 6.04
N LYS A 49 -16.89 -0.43 6.59
CA LYS A 49 -16.46 0.93 6.21
C LYS A 49 -15.40 0.93 5.10
N LEU A 50 -15.02 -0.22 4.55
CA LEU A 50 -14.01 -0.31 3.50
C LEU A 50 -14.38 0.53 2.26
N PRO A 51 -15.61 0.45 1.70
CA PRO A 51 -15.98 1.29 0.55
C PRO A 51 -15.78 2.78 0.80
N LEU A 52 -16.16 3.24 1.99
CA LEU A 52 -15.99 4.64 2.41
C LEU A 52 -14.50 5.00 2.55
N LEU A 53 -13.69 4.12 3.16
CA LEU A 53 -12.25 4.34 3.29
C LEU A 53 -11.58 4.50 1.92
N VAL A 54 -11.85 3.56 0.99
CA VAL A 54 -11.29 3.58 -0.36
C VAL A 54 -11.73 4.82 -1.12
N SER A 55 -13.01 5.16 -1.09
CA SER A 55 -13.52 6.40 -1.72
C SER A 55 -12.79 7.65 -1.22
N ARG A 56 -12.54 7.75 0.09
CA ARG A 56 -11.79 8.89 0.67
C ARG A 56 -10.32 8.92 0.29
N LEU A 57 -9.70 7.76 0.05
CA LEU A 57 -8.33 7.69 -0.42
C LEU A 57 -8.23 8.11 -1.89
N LEU A 58 -9.20 7.71 -2.72
CA LEU A 58 -9.28 8.11 -4.13
C LEU A 58 -9.55 9.60 -4.34
N ASP A 59 -10.16 10.29 -3.37
CA ASP A 59 -10.32 11.76 -3.39
C ASP A 59 -8.96 12.50 -3.35
N ILE A 60 -7.87 11.82 -2.96
CA ILE A 60 -6.54 12.42 -2.85
C ILE A 60 -5.83 12.34 -4.21
N PRO A 61 -5.46 13.48 -4.83
CA PRO A 61 -4.81 13.48 -6.14
C PRO A 61 -3.42 12.81 -6.08
N GLY A 62 -3.08 12.06 -7.13
CA GLY A 62 -1.81 11.33 -7.25
C GLY A 62 -1.75 10.01 -6.47
N LEU A 63 -2.83 9.61 -5.80
CA LEU A 63 -2.91 8.34 -5.08
C LEU A 63 -3.50 7.24 -5.97
N GLU A 64 -2.86 6.08 -5.97
CA GLU A 64 -3.41 4.87 -6.59
C GLU A 64 -3.58 3.80 -5.51
N VAL A 65 -4.74 3.16 -5.47
CA VAL A 65 -5.15 2.31 -4.35
C VAL A 65 -5.49 0.92 -4.86
N ALA A 66 -4.94 -0.09 -4.18
CA ALA A 66 -5.34 -1.49 -4.36
C ALA A 66 -5.69 -2.09 -2.99
N VAL A 67 -6.57 -3.08 -2.97
CA VAL A 67 -7.03 -3.73 -1.74
C VAL A 67 -6.60 -5.18 -1.73
N VAL A 68 -6.07 -5.65 -0.59
CA VAL A 68 -5.91 -7.08 -0.29
C VAL A 68 -6.87 -7.43 0.83
N THR A 69 -7.71 -8.44 0.61
CA THR A 69 -8.74 -8.83 1.55
C THR A 69 -8.59 -10.28 1.98
N THR A 70 -8.79 -10.54 3.27
CA THR A 70 -8.89 -11.92 3.77
C THR A 70 -10.26 -12.52 3.46
N GLU A 71 -10.35 -13.85 3.33
CA GLU A 71 -11.64 -14.52 3.13
C GLU A 71 -12.69 -14.18 4.20
N ARG A 72 -12.25 -13.92 5.44
CA ARG A 72 -13.15 -13.52 6.53
C ARG A 72 -13.67 -12.10 6.41
N ALA A 73 -12.92 -11.19 5.78
CA ALA A 73 -13.34 -9.82 5.55
C ALA A 73 -14.49 -9.73 4.53
N LYS A 74 -14.51 -10.62 3.53
CA LYS A 74 -15.55 -10.68 2.49
C LYS A 74 -16.97 -10.91 3.03
N HIS A 75 -17.12 -11.37 4.28
CA HIS A 75 -18.44 -11.48 4.93
C HIS A 75 -19.05 -10.13 5.37
N PHE A 76 -18.26 -9.06 5.44
CA PHE A 76 -18.68 -7.77 5.99
C PHE A 76 -18.95 -6.68 4.96
N TYR A 77 -18.65 -6.92 3.68
CA TYR A 77 -18.90 -5.95 2.61
C TYR A 77 -19.06 -6.69 1.28
N SER A 78 -19.72 -6.07 0.30
CA SER A 78 -19.76 -6.62 -1.06
C SER A 78 -18.51 -6.18 -1.84
N PRO A 79 -17.75 -7.09 -2.48
CA PRO A 79 -16.62 -6.71 -3.33
C PRO A 79 -16.97 -5.70 -4.42
N GLN A 80 -18.23 -5.69 -4.87
CA GLN A 80 -18.74 -4.78 -5.90
C GLN A 80 -18.82 -3.32 -5.43
N ASP A 81 -18.89 -3.09 -4.12
CA ASP A 81 -18.99 -1.75 -3.54
C ASP A 81 -17.62 -1.05 -3.43
N VAL A 82 -16.53 -1.76 -3.74
CA VAL A 82 -15.15 -1.27 -3.62
C VAL A 82 -14.64 -0.87 -5.01
N PRO A 83 -14.48 0.44 -5.31
CA PRO A 83 -14.20 0.92 -6.67
C PRO A 83 -12.70 0.84 -7.05
N VAL A 84 -12.01 -0.21 -6.60
CA VAL A 84 -10.58 -0.46 -6.90
C VAL A 84 -10.32 -1.95 -7.07
N THR A 85 -9.15 -2.29 -7.61
CA THR A 85 -8.72 -3.69 -7.71
C THR A 85 -8.63 -4.32 -6.32
N LEU A 86 -9.30 -5.46 -6.17
CA LEU A 86 -9.35 -6.23 -4.94
C LEU A 86 -8.71 -7.59 -5.19
N TYR A 87 -7.68 -7.89 -4.41
CA TYR A 87 -6.96 -9.16 -4.42
C TYR A 87 -7.34 -9.98 -3.18
N SER A 88 -7.40 -11.28 -3.37
CA SER A 88 -7.71 -12.29 -2.37
C SER A 88 -6.81 -13.50 -2.50
N ASP A 89 -6.97 -14.46 -1.59
CA ASP A 89 -6.11 -15.64 -1.55
C ASP A 89 -6.23 -16.48 -2.84
N ALA A 90 -7.39 -16.46 -3.51
CA ALA A 90 -7.59 -17.14 -4.79
C ALA A 90 -6.70 -16.57 -5.90
N ASP A 91 -6.53 -15.24 -5.95
CA ASP A 91 -5.76 -14.55 -6.99
C ASP A 91 -4.27 -14.94 -6.96
N GLU A 92 -3.74 -15.27 -5.77
CA GLU A 92 -2.37 -15.73 -5.62
C GLU A 92 -2.11 -17.04 -6.39
N TRP A 93 -3.06 -17.97 -6.33
CA TRP A 93 -2.95 -19.29 -6.96
C TRP A 93 -3.42 -19.30 -8.40
N GLU A 94 -4.35 -18.44 -8.78
CA GLU A 94 -4.79 -18.31 -10.18
C GLU A 94 -3.70 -17.74 -11.09
N LEU A 95 -2.85 -16.86 -10.55
CA LEU A 95 -1.74 -16.25 -11.29
C LEU A 95 -0.50 -17.15 -11.36
N TRP A 96 -0.32 -18.08 -10.41
CA TRP A 96 0.88 -18.94 -10.35
C TRP A 96 0.62 -20.33 -10.93
N LYS A 97 0.91 -20.52 -12.22
CA LYS A 97 0.70 -21.80 -12.94
C LYS A 97 2.00 -22.54 -13.24
N CYS A 98 3.10 -21.81 -13.39
CA CYS A 98 4.43 -22.35 -13.62
C CYS A 98 5.49 -21.59 -12.80
N ARG A 99 6.67 -22.19 -12.64
CA ARG A 99 7.73 -21.65 -11.77
C ARG A 99 8.24 -20.25 -12.17
N SER A 100 8.04 -19.85 -13.43
CA SER A 100 8.43 -18.53 -13.93
C SER A 100 7.37 -17.46 -13.73
N ASP A 101 6.17 -17.83 -13.27
CA ASP A 101 5.08 -16.88 -13.10
C ASP A 101 5.33 -15.92 -11.93
N PRO A 102 4.83 -14.68 -12.03
CA PRO A 102 4.92 -13.70 -10.96
C PRO A 102 4.29 -14.22 -9.66
N VAL A 103 4.91 -13.87 -8.54
CA VAL A 103 4.42 -14.20 -7.19
C VAL A 103 3.68 -12.99 -6.65
N LEU A 104 2.34 -13.06 -6.62
CA LEU A 104 1.47 -11.91 -6.38
C LEU A 104 1.84 -11.12 -5.11
N HIS A 105 2.07 -11.79 -3.98
CA HIS A 105 2.41 -11.09 -2.73
C HIS A 105 3.73 -10.30 -2.81
N ILE A 106 4.69 -10.76 -3.62
CA ILE A 106 5.95 -10.06 -3.85
C ILE A 106 5.73 -8.85 -4.76
N ASP A 107 4.90 -8.99 -5.78
CA ASP A 107 4.62 -7.90 -6.71
C ASP A 107 3.80 -6.79 -6.06
N LEU A 108 2.80 -7.13 -5.25
CA LEU A 108 2.06 -6.15 -4.44
C LEU A 108 2.99 -5.38 -3.48
N ARG A 109 3.94 -6.07 -2.84
CA ARG A 109 4.96 -5.46 -1.97
C ARG A 109 5.93 -4.55 -2.74
N ARG A 110 6.23 -4.86 -3.99
CA ARG A 110 7.06 -4.02 -4.87
C ARG A 110 6.30 -2.78 -5.33
N TRP A 111 5.07 -2.96 -5.79
CA TRP A 111 4.17 -1.93 -6.28
C TRP A 111 3.85 -0.88 -5.23
N ALA A 112 3.49 -1.29 -4.02
CA ALA A 112 3.02 -0.39 -2.97
C ALA A 112 4.15 0.47 -2.37
N ASP A 113 3.98 1.78 -2.25
CA ASP A 113 4.86 2.67 -1.49
C ASP A 113 4.50 2.70 0.00
N LEU A 114 3.23 2.43 0.33
CA LEU A 114 2.69 2.35 1.68
C LEU A 114 1.70 1.20 1.83
N MET A 115 1.71 0.54 2.99
CA MET A 115 0.67 -0.41 3.37
C MET A 115 -0.17 0.13 4.53
N LEU A 116 -1.49 0.00 4.41
CA LEU A 116 -2.47 0.35 5.43
C LEU A 116 -3.34 -0.86 5.74
N VAL A 117 -3.21 -1.45 6.94
CA VAL A 117 -4.08 -2.56 7.37
C VAL A 117 -5.23 -2.00 8.22
N ALA A 118 -6.40 -1.86 7.62
CA ALA A 118 -7.56 -1.23 8.25
C ALA A 118 -8.89 -1.82 7.75
N PRO A 119 -9.63 -2.57 8.59
CA PRO A 119 -9.29 -2.97 9.96
C PRO A 119 -8.24 -4.10 10.05
N LEU A 120 -7.55 -4.16 11.20
CA LEU A 120 -6.76 -5.30 11.67
C LEU A 120 -7.48 -6.00 12.84
N ASP A 121 -7.97 -7.21 12.60
CA ASP A 121 -8.58 -8.07 13.62
C ASP A 121 -7.51 -8.72 14.52
N ALA A 122 -7.96 -9.24 15.67
CA ALA A 122 -7.05 -9.87 16.64
C ALA A 122 -6.37 -11.13 16.10
N ASN A 123 -7.03 -11.87 15.20
CA ASN A 123 -6.49 -13.09 14.62
C ASN A 123 -5.28 -12.80 13.73
N THR A 124 -5.43 -11.85 12.81
CA THR A 124 -4.37 -11.41 11.91
C THR A 124 -3.28 -10.67 12.68
N LEU A 125 -3.62 -9.90 13.72
CA LEU A 125 -2.64 -9.33 14.65
C LEU A 125 -1.77 -10.42 15.27
N GLY A 126 -2.37 -11.50 15.79
CA GLY A 126 -1.63 -12.62 16.36
C GLY A 126 -0.78 -13.36 15.34
N LYS A 127 -1.29 -13.55 14.12
CA LYS A 127 -0.53 -14.17 13.01
C LYS A 127 0.70 -13.34 12.65
N VAL A 128 0.53 -12.03 12.43
CA VAL A 128 1.62 -11.13 12.07
C VAL A 128 2.66 -11.06 13.19
N ALA A 129 2.23 -10.96 14.44
CA ALA A 129 3.11 -10.94 15.60
C ALA A 129 3.96 -12.24 15.71
N SER A 130 3.35 -13.37 15.38
CA SER A 130 4.00 -14.70 15.44
C SER A 130 4.72 -15.10 14.14
N GLY A 131 4.68 -14.26 13.10
CA GLY A 131 5.29 -14.54 11.81
C GLY A 131 4.57 -15.57 10.94
N ILE A 132 3.30 -15.85 11.21
CA ILE A 132 2.45 -16.72 10.38
C ILE A 132 2.07 -15.98 9.09
N CYS A 133 2.31 -16.64 7.95
CA CYS A 133 1.97 -16.15 6.61
C CYS A 133 1.22 -17.24 5.83
N ASP A 134 -0.08 -17.37 6.09
CA ASP A 134 -0.93 -18.45 5.56
C ASP A 134 -2.02 -17.96 4.59
N ASN A 135 -2.01 -16.67 4.25
CA ASN A 135 -2.91 -16.04 3.29
C ASN A 135 -2.20 -14.87 2.60
N LEU A 136 -2.77 -14.36 1.51
CA LEU A 136 -2.15 -13.33 0.66
C LEU A 136 -1.73 -12.11 1.49
N LEU A 137 -2.61 -11.62 2.36
CA LEU A 137 -2.34 -10.44 3.19
C LEU A 137 -1.15 -10.66 4.14
N THR A 138 -1.13 -11.77 4.86
CA THR A 138 -0.05 -12.08 5.82
C THR A 138 1.26 -12.38 5.11
N CYS A 139 1.24 -12.98 3.92
CA CYS A 139 2.41 -13.13 3.04
C CYS A 139 3.00 -11.77 2.63
N VAL A 140 2.17 -10.82 2.18
CA VAL A 140 2.61 -9.45 1.84
C VAL A 140 3.26 -8.78 3.05
N ILE A 141 2.61 -8.84 4.23
CA ILE A 141 3.14 -8.23 5.47
C ILE A 141 4.46 -8.88 5.87
N ARG A 142 4.58 -10.20 5.75
CA ARG A 142 5.80 -10.93 6.13
C ARG A 142 6.99 -10.60 5.24
N ALA A 143 6.73 -10.35 3.96
CA ALA A 143 7.72 -9.94 2.96
C ALA A 143 7.94 -8.41 2.90
N TRP A 144 7.24 -7.63 3.74
CA TRP A 144 7.19 -6.18 3.64
C TRP A 144 8.56 -5.52 3.74
N ASP A 145 8.76 -4.47 2.96
CA ASP A 145 9.98 -3.66 3.05
C ASP A 145 9.92 -2.74 4.26
N ARG A 146 10.80 -2.95 5.24
CA ARG A 146 10.82 -2.13 6.47
C ARG A 146 11.26 -0.68 6.23
N SER A 147 11.78 -0.36 5.05
CA SER A 147 12.01 1.03 4.64
C SER A 147 10.70 1.75 4.25
N LYS A 148 9.68 1.00 3.84
CA LYS A 148 8.35 1.52 3.47
C LYS A 148 7.42 1.54 4.69
N PRO A 149 6.60 2.58 4.87
CA PRO A 149 5.67 2.64 5.99
C PRO A 149 4.59 1.55 5.91
N LEU A 150 4.36 0.90 7.05
CA LEU A 150 3.20 0.03 7.29
C LEU A 150 2.40 0.60 8.47
N LEU A 151 1.18 1.03 8.19
CA LEU A 151 0.19 1.49 9.15
C LEU A 151 -0.77 0.34 9.48
N PHE A 152 -1.18 0.21 10.74
CA PHE A 152 -2.21 -0.75 11.13
C PHE A 152 -3.24 -0.12 12.09
N CYS A 153 -4.51 -0.47 11.88
CA CYS A 153 -5.66 0.03 12.64
C CYS A 153 -6.36 -1.15 13.31
N PRO A 154 -6.03 -1.52 14.56
CA PRO A 154 -6.70 -2.59 15.27
C PRO A 154 -8.22 -2.35 15.37
N ALA A 155 -9.04 -3.38 15.19
CA ALA A 155 -10.49 -3.27 15.36
C ALA A 155 -11.06 -4.59 15.89
N MET A 156 -11.33 -4.64 17.19
CA MET A 156 -11.82 -5.81 17.91
C MET A 156 -12.70 -5.39 19.09
N ASN A 157 -13.40 -6.36 19.68
CA ASN A 157 -14.18 -6.13 20.91
C ASN A 157 -13.25 -5.67 22.07
N THR A 158 -13.79 -4.90 23.01
CA THR A 158 -13.03 -4.39 24.16
C THR A 158 -12.37 -5.49 25.00
N ALA A 159 -13.05 -6.60 25.25
CA ALA A 159 -12.47 -7.71 26.01
C ALA A 159 -11.27 -8.35 25.29
N MET A 160 -11.28 -8.36 23.96
CA MET A 160 -10.12 -8.79 23.17
C MET A 160 -9.00 -7.75 23.23
N TRP A 161 -9.33 -6.47 23.16
CA TRP A 161 -8.35 -5.37 23.22
C TRP A 161 -7.64 -5.30 24.58
N GLU A 162 -8.39 -5.47 25.67
CA GLU A 162 -7.88 -5.46 27.04
C GLU A 162 -7.12 -6.75 27.40
N HIS A 163 -7.18 -7.79 26.55
CA HIS A 163 -6.46 -9.02 26.79
C HIS A 163 -4.93 -8.76 26.77
N PRO A 164 -4.16 -9.25 27.74
CA PRO A 164 -2.72 -8.95 27.85
C PRO A 164 -1.91 -9.37 26.61
N ILE A 165 -2.35 -10.41 25.90
CA ILE A 165 -1.70 -10.84 24.65
C ILE A 165 -1.75 -9.76 23.57
N THR A 166 -2.81 -8.94 23.54
CA THR A 166 -3.00 -7.91 22.52
C THR A 166 -2.04 -6.76 22.74
N GLU A 167 -1.82 -6.34 23.99
CA GLU A 167 -0.79 -5.34 24.32
C GLU A 167 0.61 -5.83 23.89
N GLN A 168 0.92 -7.12 24.12
CA GLN A 168 2.18 -7.72 23.69
C GLN A 168 2.33 -7.75 22.17
N GLN A 169 1.30 -8.21 21.45
CA GLN A 169 1.33 -8.30 19.98
C GLN A 169 1.43 -6.92 19.32
N VAL A 170 0.66 -5.94 19.79
CA VAL A 170 0.76 -4.54 19.33
C VAL A 170 2.18 -4.00 19.58
N GLY A 171 2.74 -4.28 20.76
CA GLY A 171 4.13 -3.94 21.09
C GLY A 171 5.14 -4.56 20.12
N GLN A 172 4.97 -5.83 19.74
CA GLN A 172 5.83 -6.51 18.76
C GLN A 172 5.75 -5.89 17.37
N LEU A 173 4.55 -5.61 16.86
CA LEU A 173 4.39 -4.94 15.55
C LEU A 173 5.06 -3.56 15.55
N LYS A 174 4.95 -2.80 16.65
CA LYS A 174 5.64 -1.51 16.79
C LYS A 174 7.15 -1.69 16.85
N ALA A 175 7.65 -2.73 17.50
CA ALA A 175 9.08 -3.06 17.51
C ALA A 175 9.59 -3.45 16.11
N PHE A 176 8.74 -4.01 15.23
CA PHE A 176 9.10 -4.22 13.82
C PHE A 176 9.25 -2.90 13.03
N GLY A 177 8.77 -1.78 13.57
CA GLY A 177 8.77 -0.46 12.93
C GLY A 177 7.42 -0.11 12.29
N TYR A 178 6.39 -0.92 12.52
CA TYR A 178 5.04 -0.63 12.05
C TYR A 178 4.38 0.42 12.93
N VAL A 179 3.47 1.16 12.33
CA VAL A 179 2.82 2.30 12.97
C VAL A 179 1.41 1.93 13.34
N GLU A 180 1.13 1.98 14.63
CA GLU A 180 -0.22 1.88 15.16
C GLU A 180 -0.99 3.18 14.88
N VAL A 181 -2.13 3.06 14.22
CA VAL A 181 -3.16 4.11 14.16
C VAL A 181 -4.21 3.78 15.22
N PRO A 182 -4.38 4.63 16.25
CA PRO A 182 -5.22 4.30 17.39
C PRO A 182 -6.69 4.17 17.00
N CYS A 183 -7.37 3.21 17.62
CA CYS A 183 -8.81 3.01 17.51
C CYS A 183 -9.58 4.25 17.95
N VAL A 184 -10.70 4.53 17.28
CA VAL A 184 -11.55 5.67 17.63
C VAL A 184 -12.75 5.13 18.38
N ALA A 185 -12.87 5.53 19.64
CA ALA A 185 -13.99 5.13 20.48
C ALA A 185 -15.32 5.59 19.88
N LYS A 186 -16.18 4.63 19.51
CA LYS A 186 -17.61 4.82 19.24
C LYS A 186 -18.38 3.72 19.96
N LYS A 187 -19.62 4.01 20.36
CA LYS A 187 -20.52 3.09 21.06
C LYS A 187 -20.59 1.76 20.30
N LEU A 188 -20.23 0.66 20.97
CA LEU A 188 -20.19 -0.67 20.35
C LEU A 188 -21.62 -1.16 20.05
N VAL A 189 -21.76 -1.92 18.96
CA VAL A 189 -23.03 -2.52 18.52
C VAL A 189 -23.56 -3.55 19.54
N CYS A 190 -22.68 -4.09 20.41
CA CYS A 190 -23.03 -5.09 21.42
C CYS A 190 -23.66 -4.53 22.71
N GLY A 191 -23.92 -3.22 22.81
CA GLY A 191 -24.54 -2.61 24.00
C GLY A 191 -23.59 -2.39 25.18
N ASP A 192 -22.42 -3.04 25.21
CA ASP A 192 -21.39 -2.82 26.22
C ASP A 192 -20.65 -1.49 26.01
N GLN A 193 -20.59 -0.69 27.08
CA GLN A 193 -19.69 0.47 27.16
C GLN A 193 -18.31 0.01 27.63
N GLY A 194 -17.55 -0.58 26.71
CA GLY A 194 -16.18 -1.00 27.00
C GLY A 194 -15.23 0.18 27.06
N THR A 195 -14.68 0.45 28.25
CA THR A 195 -13.58 1.38 28.52
C THR A 195 -12.27 0.91 27.87
N ALA A 196 -12.15 1.03 26.55
CA ALA A 196 -10.88 0.86 25.84
C ALA A 196 -9.90 2.02 26.12
N PHE A 197 -9.65 2.34 27.39
CA PHE A 197 -8.86 3.49 27.81
C PHE A 197 -7.96 3.15 29.00
N ARG A 198 -6.74 2.66 28.71
CA ARG A 198 -5.62 2.99 29.58
C ARG A 198 -5.19 4.41 29.26
N LYS A 199 -5.38 5.33 30.21
CA LYS A 199 -4.75 6.65 30.26
C LYS A 199 -3.23 6.50 30.03
N SER A 200 -2.78 6.61 28.79
CA SER A 200 -1.46 7.16 28.51
C SER A 200 -1.54 8.66 28.79
N ARG A 201 -0.66 9.18 29.67
CA ARG A 201 -0.74 10.52 30.30
C ARG A 201 -0.43 11.72 29.38
N SER A 202 -0.57 11.57 28.08
CA SER A 202 -0.49 12.68 27.13
C SER A 202 -1.49 12.37 26.02
N TRP A 203 -1.90 13.37 25.23
CA TRP A 203 -2.90 13.24 24.16
C TRP A 203 -4.36 13.31 24.65
N ARG A 204 -4.75 14.49 25.13
CA ARG A 204 -6.15 14.94 25.04
C ARG A 204 -6.43 15.36 23.58
N SER A 205 -7.63 15.02 23.09
CA SER A 205 -8.21 15.40 21.79
C SER A 205 -7.96 14.45 20.62
N LEU A 206 -8.80 13.42 20.50
CA LEU A 206 -9.10 12.75 19.23
C LEU A 206 -10.58 12.29 19.23
N ALA A 207 -11.48 13.26 19.17
CA ALA A 207 -12.86 13.02 18.75
C ALA A 207 -12.91 13.05 17.22
N PHE A 208 -13.41 11.99 16.59
CA PHE A 208 -13.78 12.02 15.17
C PHE A 208 -15.00 12.94 15.02
N GLY A 209 -14.73 14.22 14.80
CA GLY A 209 -15.77 15.22 14.69
C GLY A 209 -15.27 16.65 14.65
N THR A 210 -14.22 16.96 13.88
CA THR A 210 -13.97 18.33 13.40
C THR A 210 -13.17 18.29 12.10
N SER A 211 -13.48 19.22 11.21
CA SER A 211 -13.05 19.48 9.84
C SER A 211 -11.54 19.66 9.56
N ALA A 212 -10.66 19.05 10.36
CA ALA A 212 -9.21 19.07 10.10
C ALA A 212 -8.80 17.78 9.36
N PRO A 213 -7.93 17.86 8.33
CA PRO A 213 -7.48 16.68 7.60
C PRO A 213 -6.76 15.74 8.58
N TRP A 214 -7.25 14.51 8.68
CA TRP A 214 -6.70 13.39 9.49
C TRP A 214 -5.18 13.18 9.28
N TRP A 215 -4.63 13.71 8.18
CA TRP A 215 -3.23 13.69 7.77
C TRP A 215 -2.29 14.60 8.60
N GLY A 216 -2.81 15.60 9.31
CA GLY A 216 -1.99 16.69 9.87
C GLY A 216 -1.28 16.44 11.20
N THR A 217 -1.73 15.48 12.02
CA THR A 217 -1.16 15.30 13.38
C THR A 217 -1.04 13.84 13.81
N GLN A 218 -1.85 12.93 13.27
CA GLN A 218 -1.90 11.53 13.72
C GLN A 218 -1.00 10.59 12.92
N VAL A 219 -0.61 10.99 11.71
CA VAL A 219 0.24 10.21 10.81
C VAL A 219 1.71 10.47 11.15
N PRO A 220 2.56 9.47 11.44
CA PRO A 220 3.95 9.72 11.78
C PRO A 220 4.69 10.49 10.69
N ARG A 221 5.65 11.30 11.14
CA ARG A 221 6.45 12.17 10.27
C ARG A 221 7.01 11.44 9.05
N ARG A 222 7.48 10.19 9.18
CA ARG A 222 7.97 9.38 8.06
C ARG A 222 6.93 9.09 6.96
N VAL A 223 5.67 8.92 7.32
CA VAL A 223 4.58 8.71 6.36
C VAL A 223 4.23 10.01 5.66
N ARG A 224 4.28 11.13 6.39
CA ARG A 224 4.15 12.47 5.82
C ARG A 224 5.32 12.84 4.92
N GLU A 225 6.54 12.52 5.32
CA GLU A 225 7.76 12.74 4.53
C GLU A 225 7.78 11.87 3.27
N ALA A 226 7.38 10.60 3.36
CA ALA A 226 7.24 9.73 2.19
C ALA A 226 6.20 10.27 1.19
N TRP A 227 5.11 10.87 1.70
CA TRP A 227 4.09 11.55 0.91
C TRP A 227 4.57 12.89 0.33
N GLU A 228 5.30 13.69 1.11
CA GLU A 228 5.86 14.98 0.69
C GLU A 228 6.97 14.81 -0.36
N LEU A 229 7.78 13.74 -0.27
CA LEU A 229 8.79 13.37 -1.27
C LEU A 229 8.17 12.87 -2.59
N ALA A 230 6.90 12.47 -2.58
CA ALA A 230 6.18 11.98 -3.76
C ALA A 230 5.28 13.05 -4.41
N ARG A 231 5.22 14.26 -3.86
CA ARG A 231 4.56 15.40 -4.52
C ARG A 231 5.45 15.96 -5.65
N PRO A 232 4.86 16.44 -6.76
CA PRO A 232 5.59 17.23 -7.76
C PRO A 232 6.15 18.53 -7.17
#